data_AF-V8N2N1-F1
#
_entry.id   AF-V8N2N1-F1
#
_cell.length_a   1.000
_cell.length_b   1.000
_cell.length_c   1.000
_cell.angle_alpha   90.00
_cell.angle_beta   90.00
_cell.angle_gamma   90.00
#
_symmetry.space_group_name_H-M   'P 1'
#
loop_
_entity.id
_entity.type
_entity.pdbx_description
1 polymer ?
#
loop_
_entity_poly.entity_id
_entity_poly.type
_entity_poly.pdbx_seq_one_letter_code
_entity_poly.pdbx_strand_id
1 'polypeptide(L)'
;MEFGYIQAPHKTFPVVFDSPRNRGLKDFAFKKILGPDFGYVKRELSGRPATSLDSFGNLEVSPPVTVESKEYPLGRILIGASFP
;
A
#
# COMPACT_ATOMS: atom_id res chain seq x y z
N MET A 1 -6.41 2.10 3.24
CA MET A 1 -5.11 1.83 3.87
C MET A 1 -4.72 0.42 3.53
N GLU A 2 -3.42 0.17 3.42
CA GLU A 2 -2.82 -1.12 3.09
C GLU A 2 -1.66 -1.35 4.06
N PHE A 3 -1.47 -2.58 4.53
CA PHE A 3 -0.42 -2.90 5.49
C PHE A 3 0.82 -3.41 4.77
N GLY A 4 1.95 -2.75 5.01
CA GLY A 4 3.26 -3.19 4.53
C GLY A 4 4.29 -3.18 5.65
N TYR A 5 5.55 -3.30 5.27
CA TYR A 5 6.68 -3.18 6.18
C TYR A 5 7.86 -2.50 5.48
N ILE A 6 8.77 -1.98 6.28
CA ILE A 6 10.11 -1.61 5.82
C ILE A 6 11.14 -2.43 6.57
N GLN A 7 12.25 -2.73 5.91
CA GLN A 7 13.28 -3.62 6.43
C GLN A 7 14.66 -3.05 6.12
N ALA A 8 15.49 -2.95 7.16
CA ALA A 8 16.92 -2.72 7.11
C ALA A 8 17.62 -3.83 7.92
N PRO A 9 18.93 -4.08 7.73
CA PRO A 9 19.64 -5.14 8.45
C PRO A 9 19.53 -5.08 9.98
N HIS A 10 19.34 -3.88 10.55
CA HIS A 10 19.29 -3.63 11.99
C HIS A 10 17.88 -3.31 12.53
N LYS A 11 16.86 -3.21 11.66
CA LYS A 11 15.48 -2.86 12.09
C LYS A 11 14.45 -3.23 11.03
N THR A 12 13.34 -3.83 11.49
CA THR A 12 12.14 -4.11 10.68
C THR A 12 10.93 -3.67 11.45
N PHE A 13 9.97 -3.00 10.80
CA PHE A 13 8.70 -2.66 11.43
C PHE A 13 7.60 -2.42 10.38
N PRO A 14 6.32 -2.62 10.76
CA PRO A 14 5.20 -2.42 9.85
C PRO A 14 4.99 -0.95 9.52
N VAL A 15 4.43 -0.68 8.34
CA VAL A 15 4.07 0.66 7.87
C VAL A 15 2.69 0.61 7.25
N VAL A 16 1.82 1.56 7.61
CA VAL A 16 0.56 1.76 6.91
C VAL A 16 0.79 2.63 5.69
N PHE A 17 0.38 2.14 4.52
CA PHE A 17 0.16 3.00 3.37
C PHE A 17 -1.28 3.52 3.39
N ASP A 18 -1.45 4.82 3.54
CA ASP A 18 -2.76 5.48 3.60
C ASP A 18 -3.24 5.91 2.20
N SER A 19 -4.49 5.58 1.89
CA SER A 19 -5.08 5.80 0.57
C SER A 19 -5.56 7.24 0.42
N PRO A 20 -5.40 7.87 -0.76
CA PRO A 20 -5.95 9.20 -1.01
C PRO A 20 -7.49 9.23 -1.07
N ARG A 21 -8.18 8.09 -0.86
CA ARG A 21 -9.64 7.98 -0.79
C ARG A 21 -10.27 9.01 0.16
N ASN A 22 -9.61 9.35 1.27
CA ASN A 22 -9.97 10.46 2.19
C ASN A 22 -11.47 10.58 2.54
N ARG A 23 -12.16 9.44 2.81
CA ARG A 23 -13.58 9.40 3.25
C ARG A 23 -13.67 9.35 4.80
N GLY A 24 -14.70 8.71 5.36
CA GLY A 24 -14.95 8.65 6.81
C GLY A 24 -13.81 8.09 7.66
N LEU A 25 -12.86 7.34 7.07
CA LEU A 25 -11.68 6.79 7.77
C LEU A 25 -10.38 7.58 7.51
N LYS A 26 -10.46 8.80 6.95
CA LYS A 26 -9.29 9.60 6.53
C LYS A 26 -8.21 9.77 7.61
N ASP A 27 -8.61 9.89 8.88
CA ASP A 27 -7.68 10.15 9.98
C ASP A 27 -7.28 8.87 10.72
N PHE A 28 -7.89 7.72 10.38
CA PHE A 28 -7.76 6.50 11.18
C PHE A 28 -6.31 5.98 11.19
N ALA A 29 -5.70 5.85 10.00
CA ALA A 29 -4.33 5.39 9.88
C ALA A 29 -3.35 6.28 10.66
N PHE A 30 -3.51 7.59 10.56
CA PHE A 30 -2.65 8.56 11.25
C PHE A 30 -2.90 8.63 12.76
N LYS A 31 -4.17 8.64 13.21
CA LYS A 31 -4.50 8.84 14.63
C LYS A 31 -4.50 7.56 15.46
N LYS A 32 -4.71 6.39 14.84
CA LYS A 32 -4.93 5.13 15.56
C LYS A 32 -3.89 4.05 15.28
N ILE A 33 -3.17 4.11 14.15
CA ILE A 33 -2.19 3.07 13.80
C ILE A 33 -0.75 3.56 13.94
N LEU A 34 -0.44 4.78 13.49
CA LEU A 34 0.89 5.37 13.66
C LEU A 34 1.29 5.39 15.15
N GLY A 35 2.47 4.87 15.45
CA GLY A 35 2.99 4.77 16.82
C GLY A 35 4.42 4.25 16.88
N PRO A 36 4.95 3.97 18.08
CA PRO A 36 6.24 3.32 18.24
C PRO A 36 6.30 2.02 17.43
N ASP A 37 7.34 1.88 16.60
CA ASP A 37 7.52 0.75 15.68
C ASP A 37 6.33 0.48 14.73
N PHE A 38 5.59 1.54 14.36
CA PHE A 38 4.57 1.46 13.32
C PHE A 38 4.62 2.73 12.45
N GLY A 39 5.09 2.60 11.21
CA GLY A 39 5.24 3.73 10.29
C GLY A 39 3.94 4.13 9.60
N TYR A 40 3.99 5.30 8.96
CA TYR A 40 2.89 5.86 8.17
C TYR A 40 3.44 6.50 6.89
N VAL A 41 2.83 6.19 5.75
CA VAL A 41 3.12 6.84 4.47
C VAL A 41 1.81 7.14 3.75
N LYS A 42 1.74 8.29 3.07
CA LYS A 42 0.61 8.70 2.25
C LYS A 42 1.13 9.32 0.95
N ARG A 43 0.38 9.15 -0.13
CA ARG A 43 0.57 9.90 -1.37
C ARG A 43 -0.68 10.72 -1.66
N GLU A 44 -0.50 12.00 -1.93
CA GLU A 44 -1.59 12.90 -2.32
C GLU A 44 -1.78 12.88 -3.83
N LEU A 45 -3.03 13.04 -4.27
CA LEU A 45 -3.34 13.16 -5.69
C LEU A 45 -3.15 14.62 -6.11
N SER A 46 -2.27 14.86 -7.09
CA SER A 46 -2.13 16.16 -7.73
C SER A 46 -3.07 16.26 -8.92
N GLY A 47 -3.95 17.27 -8.93
CA GLY A 47 -4.71 17.65 -10.12
C GLY A 47 -5.95 16.81 -10.45
N ARG A 48 -6.37 15.86 -9.59
CA ARG A 48 -7.66 15.16 -9.73
C ARG A 48 -8.21 14.67 -8.39
N PRO A 49 -9.54 14.52 -8.25
CA PRO A 49 -10.12 13.82 -7.12
C PRO A 49 -9.81 12.32 -7.15
N ALA A 50 -9.91 11.67 -5.99
CA ALA A 50 -9.84 10.22 -5.88
C ALA A 50 -11.06 9.55 -6.53
N THR A 51 -10.80 8.47 -7.26
CA THR A 51 -11.79 7.60 -7.91
C THR A 51 -11.98 6.31 -7.10
N SER A 52 -12.88 5.43 -7.56
CA SER A 52 -13.01 4.09 -6.97
C SER A 52 -11.71 3.29 -7.04
N LEU A 53 -10.94 3.42 -8.12
CA LEU A 53 -9.68 2.70 -8.35
C LEU A 53 -8.56 3.11 -7.39
N ASP A 54 -8.65 4.29 -6.76
CA ASP A 54 -7.66 4.74 -5.76
C ASP A 54 -7.92 4.16 -4.35
N SER A 55 -9.01 3.38 -4.18
CA SER A 55 -9.28 2.64 -2.96
C SER A 55 -8.39 1.41 -2.87
N PHE A 56 -7.75 1.17 -1.74
CA PHE A 56 -6.77 0.08 -1.62
C PHE A 56 -7.36 -1.34 -1.61
N GLY A 57 -8.67 -1.52 -1.67
CA GLY A 57 -9.23 -2.81 -2.12
C GLY A 57 -8.93 -3.14 -3.59
N ASN A 58 -8.31 -2.21 -4.33
CA ASN A 58 -7.78 -2.38 -5.68
C ASN A 58 -6.24 -2.47 -5.70
N LEU A 59 -5.60 -2.61 -4.54
CA LEU A 59 -4.15 -2.74 -4.39
C LEU A 59 -3.86 -4.05 -3.66
N GLU A 60 -3.35 -5.04 -4.38
CA GLU A 60 -3.09 -6.39 -3.85
C GLU A 60 -1.66 -6.83 -4.17
N VAL A 61 -1.24 -7.96 -3.60
CA VAL A 61 0.07 -8.57 -3.90
C VAL A 61 -0.09 -10.08 -4.06
N SER A 62 0.55 -10.64 -5.10
CA SER A 62 0.57 -12.09 -5.30
C SER A 62 1.47 -12.77 -4.26
N PRO A 63 1.31 -14.09 -4.03
CA PRO A 63 2.37 -14.89 -3.43
C PRO A 63 3.68 -14.82 -4.25
N PRO A 64 4.82 -15.24 -3.66
CA PRO A 64 6.07 -15.44 -4.39
C PRO A 64 5.86 -16.33 -5.61
N VAL A 65 6.48 -15.96 -6.73
CA VAL A 65 6.25 -16.64 -8.02
C VAL A 65 7.50 -16.59 -8.88
N THR A 66 7.71 -17.64 -9.67
CA THR A 66 8.70 -17.63 -10.75
C THR A 66 7.95 -17.59 -12.07
N VAL A 67 8.29 -16.62 -12.91
CA VAL A 67 7.77 -16.51 -14.27
C VAL A 67 8.92 -16.79 -15.22
N GLU A 68 8.84 -17.93 -15.91
CA GLU A 68 9.94 -18.48 -16.69
C GLU A 68 11.22 -18.65 -15.83
N SER A 69 12.30 -17.93 -16.16
CA SER A 69 13.57 -17.95 -15.41
C SER A 69 13.70 -16.81 -14.41
N LYS A 70 12.67 -15.99 -14.20
CA LYS A 70 12.71 -14.82 -13.32
C LYS A 70 11.91 -15.05 -12.05
N GLU A 71 12.61 -15.01 -10.91
CA GLU A 71 12.02 -15.10 -9.58
C GLU A 71 11.51 -13.75 -9.07
N TYR A 72 10.33 -13.78 -8.45
CA TYR A 72 9.74 -12.69 -7.69
C TYR A 72 9.51 -13.18 -6.25
N PRO A 73 10.54 -13.14 -5.39
CA PRO A 73 10.50 -13.77 -4.07
C PRO A 73 9.56 -13.08 -3.08
N LEU A 74 9.14 -11.85 -3.38
CA LEU A 74 8.16 -11.07 -2.62
C LEU A 74 6.82 -10.92 -3.37
N GLY A 75 6.62 -11.73 -4.41
CA GLY A 75 5.45 -11.64 -5.29
C GLY A 75 5.46 -10.40 -6.17
N ARG A 76 4.28 -10.03 -6.67
CA ARG A 76 4.07 -8.88 -7.57
C ARG A 76 2.86 -8.09 -7.11
N ILE A 77 2.99 -6.77 -7.07
CA ILE A 77 1.86 -5.86 -6.82
C ILE A 77 0.88 -5.95 -8.00
N LEU A 78 -0.41 -6.05 -7.67
CA LEU A 78 -1.53 -6.11 -8.60
C LEU A 78 -2.43 -4.90 -8.37
N ILE A 79 -2.75 -4.19 -9.45
CA ILE A 79 -3.67 -3.05 -9.45
C ILE A 79 -4.63 -3.16 -10.62
N GLY A 80 -5.93 -2.96 -10.36
CA GLY A 80 -6.94 -2.91 -11.42
C GLY A 80 -6.93 -1.57 -12.13
N ALA A 81 -7.06 -1.60 -13.46
CA ALA A 81 -7.14 -0.43 -14.33
C ALA A 81 -8.13 -0.69 -15.48
N SER A 82 -8.46 0.36 -16.24
CA SER A 82 -9.23 0.22 -17.48
C SER A 82 -8.45 -0.58 -18.53
N PHE A 83 -9.17 -1.26 -19.42
CA PHE A 83 -8.55 -1.90 -20.59
C PHE A 83 -7.82 -0.83 -21.43
N PRO A 84 -6.61 -1.13 -21.95
CA PRO A 84 -5.80 -0.18 -22.72
C PRO A 84 -6.42 0.23 -24.06
#